data_AF-A0A661M6F4-F1
#
_entry.id   AF-A0A661M6F4-F1
#
_cell.length_a   1.000
_cell.length_b   1.000
_cell.length_c   1.000
_cell.angle_alpha   90.00
_cell.angle_beta   90.00
_cell.angle_gamma   90.00
#
_symmetry.space_group_name_H-M   'P 1'
#
loop_
_entity.id
_entity.type
_entity.pdbx_description
1 polymer ?
#
loop_
_entity_poly.entity_id
_entity_poly.type
_entity_poly.pdbx_seq_one_letter_code
_entity_poly.pdbx_strand_id
1 'polypeptide(L)'
;MASSSYTHNPLIHRDRRLGQSDSDWVRSFGCDDMTVLIVCRGPIRREALDVFDEMGMTKVGILLSEKDSIVYPRALAPELRRLDPSRVHAVSDYSGASKEERTVRIDQIIGIAKDNGYDYIFAGYGFMAEDEGFVRSIEEAGLRFIGPCSHTVQAAGFKDEAKRTAERLDVSVTPGINNATARLLLRKHSDLKALTKLAKKHGLDVAELGDHDLELDTVADAVLGASYDAGIDLYTVDELAEQIQIEVASILEKYEGSRIRLKAIGGGGGKGQRIVNSADQAPPMVREILGEVKTLGVGDNKNILVELNIETTRHNE
;
A
#
# COMPACT_ATOMS: atom_id res chain seq x y z
N MET A 1 -3.03 36.03 -18.40
CA MET A 1 -3.85 36.32 -17.20
C MET A 1 -3.79 35.20 -16.16
N ALA A 2 -3.94 33.91 -16.52
CA ALA A 2 -3.92 32.80 -15.56
C ALA A 2 -2.60 32.64 -14.76
N SER A 3 -1.42 32.87 -15.35
CA SER A 3 -0.15 32.69 -14.61
C SER A 3 0.12 33.78 -13.56
N SER A 4 -0.38 35.01 -13.77
CA SER A 4 -0.23 36.10 -12.81
C SER A 4 -1.01 35.84 -11.52
N SER A 5 -2.17 35.18 -11.62
CA SER A 5 -2.98 34.83 -10.45
C SER A 5 -2.34 33.74 -9.60
N TYR A 6 -1.54 32.84 -10.19
CA TYR A 6 -0.83 31.80 -9.43
C TYR A 6 0.41 32.35 -8.71
N THR A 7 1.20 33.18 -9.38
CA THR A 7 2.44 33.74 -8.81
C THR A 7 2.20 34.82 -7.74
N HIS A 8 1.00 35.40 -7.68
CA HIS A 8 0.62 36.41 -6.69
C HIS A 8 -0.54 35.96 -5.80
N ASN A 9 -0.81 34.65 -5.72
CA ASN A 9 -1.85 34.15 -4.84
C ASN A 9 -1.38 34.25 -3.37
N PRO A 10 -1.99 35.14 -2.55
CA PRO A 10 -1.56 35.32 -1.16
C PRO A 10 -1.80 34.07 -0.31
N LEU A 11 -2.68 33.14 -0.71
CA LEU A 11 -2.89 31.87 -0.01
C LEU A 11 -1.78 30.85 -0.30
N ILE A 12 -1.11 30.95 -1.45
CA ILE A 12 -0.02 30.05 -1.86
C ILE A 12 1.31 30.51 -1.30
N HIS A 13 1.55 31.83 -1.32
CA HIS A 13 2.83 32.47 -0.96
C HIS A 13 2.82 33.12 0.42
N ARG A 14 1.81 32.87 1.25
CA ARG A 14 1.81 33.31 2.66
C ARG A 14 2.95 32.66 3.44
N ASP A 15 3.40 33.35 4.46
CA ASP A 15 4.26 32.75 5.49
C ASP A 15 3.57 31.52 6.09
N ARG A 16 4.31 30.41 6.14
CA ARG A 16 3.84 29.10 6.62
C ARG A 16 4.22 28.87 8.08
N ARG A 17 4.96 29.78 8.72
CA ARG A 17 5.36 29.72 10.14
C ARG A 17 4.23 30.20 11.05
N LEU A 18 3.15 29.40 11.11
CA LEU A 18 1.93 29.77 11.83
C LEU A 18 2.17 30.01 13.33
N GLY A 19 3.18 29.37 13.93
CA GLY A 19 3.59 29.60 15.33
C GLY A 19 4.03 31.05 15.64
N GLN A 20 4.35 31.85 14.63
CA GLN A 20 4.71 33.27 14.77
C GLN A 20 3.51 34.22 14.62
N SER A 21 2.30 33.69 14.40
CA SER A 21 1.10 34.51 14.23
C SER A 21 0.69 35.23 15.52
N ASP A 22 0.15 36.43 15.41
CA ASP A 22 -0.43 37.16 16.57
C ASP A 22 -1.70 36.48 17.12
N SER A 23 -2.36 35.62 16.35
CA SER A 23 -3.59 34.92 16.76
C SER A 23 -3.29 33.58 17.44
N ASP A 24 -3.73 33.42 18.68
CA ASP A 24 -3.62 32.17 19.45
C ASP A 24 -4.22 30.97 18.71
N TRP A 25 -5.37 31.19 18.05
CA TRP A 25 -6.03 30.14 17.25
C TRP A 25 -5.18 29.73 16.06
N VAL A 26 -4.55 30.68 15.35
CA VAL A 26 -3.66 30.35 14.22
C VAL A 26 -2.40 29.63 14.70
N ARG A 27 -1.80 30.08 15.81
CA ARG A 27 -0.62 29.43 16.40
C ARG A 27 -0.89 27.98 16.79
N SER A 28 -2.13 27.63 17.16
CA SER A 28 -2.50 26.25 17.48
C SER A 28 -2.39 25.27 16.30
N PHE A 29 -2.27 25.77 15.07
CA PHE A 29 -1.98 24.99 13.86
C PHE A 29 -0.51 25.05 13.42
N GLY A 30 0.37 25.66 14.22
CA GLY A 30 1.81 25.62 14.01
C GLY A 30 2.37 24.20 14.08
N CYS A 31 3.51 24.00 13.45
CA CYS A 31 4.23 22.71 13.43
C CYS A 31 5.68 22.85 13.90
N ASP A 32 6.06 24.02 14.43
CA ASP A 32 7.44 24.34 14.81
C ASP A 32 7.99 23.47 15.96
N ASP A 33 7.10 22.82 16.72
CA ASP A 33 7.41 21.85 17.77
C ASP A 33 7.59 20.41 17.26
N MET A 34 7.19 20.11 16.01
CA MET A 34 7.26 18.77 15.46
C MET A 34 8.71 18.33 15.19
N THR A 35 9.02 17.10 15.62
CA THR A 35 10.30 16.43 15.40
C THR A 35 10.12 15.28 14.41
N VAL A 36 10.71 15.38 13.22
CA VAL A 36 10.41 14.46 12.10
C VAL A 36 11.64 13.69 11.66
N LEU A 37 11.50 12.37 11.52
CA LEU A 37 12.44 11.52 10.81
C LEU A 37 11.91 11.22 9.40
N ILE A 38 12.67 11.60 8.37
CA ILE A 38 12.34 11.32 6.98
C ILE A 38 12.92 9.97 6.55
N VAL A 39 12.03 9.06 6.14
CA VAL A 39 12.29 7.67 5.74
C VAL A 39 12.02 7.50 4.25
N CYS A 40 12.63 8.35 3.44
CA CYS A 40 12.50 8.28 1.98
C CYS A 40 13.77 8.78 1.30
N ARG A 41 13.79 8.82 -0.04
CA ARG A 41 14.94 9.28 -0.83
C ARG A 41 14.57 10.02 -2.10
N GLY A 42 15.54 10.72 -2.68
CA GLY A 42 15.38 11.42 -3.95
C GLY A 42 14.60 12.74 -3.81
N PRO A 43 13.94 13.21 -4.89
CA PRO A 43 13.30 14.53 -4.93
C PRO A 43 12.30 14.78 -3.81
N ILE A 44 11.47 13.77 -3.46
CA ILE A 44 10.46 13.89 -2.41
C ILE A 44 11.06 14.19 -1.02
N ARG A 45 12.24 13.64 -0.73
CA ARG A 45 12.96 13.95 0.51
C ARG A 45 13.35 15.43 0.54
N ARG A 46 13.83 15.96 -0.59
CA ARG A 46 14.25 17.36 -0.69
C ARG A 46 13.06 18.31 -0.60
N GLU A 47 11.99 18.00 -1.31
CA GLU A 47 10.74 18.76 -1.26
C GLU A 47 10.17 18.80 0.17
N ALA A 48 10.16 17.67 0.88
CA ALA A 48 9.73 17.62 2.27
C ALA A 48 10.62 18.47 3.20
N LEU A 49 11.94 18.42 3.04
CA LEU A 49 12.86 19.28 3.79
C LEU A 49 12.59 20.77 3.55
N ASP A 50 12.37 21.16 2.29
CA ASP A 50 12.08 22.55 1.93
C ASP A 50 10.74 22.99 2.54
N VAL A 51 9.69 22.17 2.46
CA VAL A 51 8.38 22.46 3.07
C VAL A 51 8.45 22.55 4.59
N PHE A 52 9.15 21.61 5.24
CA PHE A 52 9.29 21.61 6.70
C PHE A 52 10.08 22.83 7.20
N ASP A 53 11.13 23.25 6.48
CA ASP A 53 11.84 24.49 6.79
C ASP A 53 10.95 25.73 6.60
N GLU A 54 10.16 25.79 5.52
CA GLU A 54 9.18 26.87 5.32
C GLU A 54 8.12 26.93 6.44
N MET A 55 7.71 25.78 6.97
CA MET A 55 6.77 25.68 8.10
C MET A 55 7.42 26.01 9.47
N GLY A 56 8.74 26.18 9.50
CA GLY A 56 9.50 26.52 10.70
C GLY A 56 9.93 25.33 11.56
N MET A 57 9.86 24.12 11.02
CA MET A 57 10.26 22.90 11.69
C MET A 57 11.78 22.81 11.76
N THR A 58 12.35 22.84 12.97
CA THR A 58 13.80 22.91 13.14
C THR A 58 14.45 21.59 13.51
N LYS A 59 13.69 20.54 13.85
CA LYS A 59 14.19 19.22 14.25
C LYS A 59 13.78 18.14 13.25
N VAL A 60 14.35 18.23 12.05
CA VAL A 60 14.12 17.26 10.97
C VAL A 60 15.39 16.46 10.72
N GLY A 61 15.29 15.15 10.88
CA GLY A 61 16.33 14.17 10.57
C GLY A 61 16.02 13.37 9.32
N ILE A 62 17.03 12.74 8.75
CA ILE A 62 16.88 11.86 7.58
C ILE A 62 17.57 10.53 7.82
N LEU A 63 17.03 9.48 7.21
CA LEU A 63 17.78 8.25 7.01
C LEU A 63 18.63 8.35 5.74
N LEU A 64 19.85 7.82 5.81
CA LEU A 64 20.76 7.72 4.67
C LEU A 64 21.14 6.26 4.44
N SER A 65 20.70 5.71 3.30
CA SER A 65 21.13 4.37 2.88
C SER A 65 22.48 4.39 2.16
N GLU A 66 23.17 3.24 2.10
CA GLU A 66 24.35 3.10 1.24
C GLU A 66 24.03 3.44 -0.22
N LYS A 67 22.80 3.15 -0.68
CA LYS A 67 22.35 3.44 -2.05
C LYS A 67 22.20 4.94 -2.33
N ASP A 68 22.24 5.80 -1.32
CA ASP A 68 22.27 7.27 -1.44
C ASP A 68 23.67 7.87 -1.34
N SER A 69 24.67 7.04 -1.06
CA SER A 69 26.04 7.48 -0.86
C SER A 69 26.63 8.08 -2.12
N ILE A 70 27.35 9.20 -1.94
CA ILE A 70 28.17 9.86 -2.96
C ILE A 70 29.23 8.94 -3.58
N VAL A 71 29.51 7.79 -2.94
CA VAL A 71 30.41 6.75 -3.46
C VAL A 71 29.85 6.08 -4.72
N TYR A 72 28.52 6.06 -4.90
CA TYR A 72 27.89 5.54 -6.12
C TYR A 72 27.71 6.68 -7.14
N PRO A 73 28.29 6.61 -8.35
CA PRO A 73 28.34 7.72 -9.32
C PRO A 73 26.98 8.31 -9.76
N ARG A 74 25.87 7.62 -9.49
CA ARG A 74 24.50 8.03 -9.83
C ARG A 74 23.65 8.38 -8.61
N ALA A 75 24.16 8.21 -7.40
CA ALA A 75 23.46 8.53 -6.16
C ALA A 75 24.04 9.82 -5.60
N LEU A 76 23.26 10.91 -5.67
CA LEU A 76 23.60 12.15 -5.01
C LEU A 76 22.40 12.59 -4.18
N ALA A 77 22.60 12.67 -2.87
CA ALA A 77 21.73 13.31 -1.90
C ALA A 77 22.23 14.75 -1.68
N PRO A 78 21.88 15.73 -2.55
CA PRO A 78 22.44 17.07 -2.49
C PRO A 78 22.16 17.80 -1.16
N GLU A 79 21.08 17.43 -0.48
CA GLU A 79 20.68 17.91 0.83
C GLU A 79 21.74 17.68 1.92
N LEU A 80 22.58 16.65 1.78
CA LEU A 80 23.67 16.37 2.73
C LEU A 80 24.69 17.52 2.83
N ARG A 81 24.79 18.38 1.82
CA ARG A 81 25.68 19.55 1.85
C ARG A 81 25.22 20.64 2.81
N ARG A 82 23.94 20.61 3.21
CA ARG A 82 23.29 21.64 4.01
C ARG A 82 22.74 21.13 5.33
N LEU A 83 22.56 19.82 5.47
CA LEU A 83 22.08 19.21 6.70
C LEU A 83 23.19 19.12 7.75
N ASP A 84 22.81 19.34 9.00
CA ASP A 84 23.65 19.03 10.15
C ASP A 84 23.93 17.51 10.17
N PRO A 85 25.22 17.08 10.17
CA PRO A 85 25.57 15.67 10.20
C PRO A 85 24.96 14.88 11.37
N SER A 86 24.68 15.53 12.51
CA SER A 86 24.03 14.89 13.67
C SER A 86 22.58 14.43 13.40
N ARG A 87 21.98 14.90 12.29
CA ARG A 87 20.60 14.58 11.89
C ARG A 87 20.53 13.58 10.75
N VAL A 88 21.67 13.00 10.37
CA VAL A 88 21.78 12.03 9.29
C VAL A 88 22.07 10.66 9.90
N HIS A 89 21.11 9.74 9.77
CA HIS A 89 21.17 8.43 10.41
C HIS A 89 21.40 7.34 9.37
N ALA A 90 22.52 6.64 9.49
CA ALA A 90 22.90 5.62 8.52
C ALA A 90 22.05 4.34 8.67
N VAL A 91 21.59 3.80 7.55
CA VAL A 91 20.93 2.50 7.44
C VAL A 91 21.50 1.74 6.24
N SER A 92 21.37 0.42 6.22
CA SER A 92 21.81 -0.37 5.05
C SER A 92 20.86 -0.23 3.86
N ASP A 93 19.55 -0.19 4.11
CA ASP A 93 18.51 0.02 3.11
C ASP A 93 17.22 0.53 3.79
N TYR A 94 16.26 1.03 2.99
CA TYR A 94 14.98 1.54 3.49
C TYR A 94 13.93 0.48 3.76
N SER A 95 13.91 -0.64 3.02
CA SER A 95 12.78 -1.59 3.06
C SER A 95 13.16 -3.05 3.31
N GLY A 96 14.42 -3.44 3.07
CA GLY A 96 14.81 -4.84 3.10
C GLY A 96 14.36 -5.61 1.84
N ALA A 97 14.99 -6.76 1.57
CA ALA A 97 14.72 -7.59 0.40
C ALA A 97 13.69 -8.69 0.66
N SER A 98 13.61 -9.19 1.90
CA SER A 98 12.64 -10.20 2.37
C SER A 98 11.68 -9.62 3.42
N LYS A 99 10.67 -10.39 3.83
CA LYS A 99 9.74 -10.00 4.90
C LYS A 99 10.46 -9.87 6.25
N GLU A 100 11.34 -10.82 6.55
CA GLU A 100 12.12 -10.85 7.79
C GLU A 100 13.07 -9.65 7.86
N GLU A 101 13.77 -9.35 6.75
CA GLU A 101 14.60 -8.16 6.66
C GLU A 101 13.79 -6.88 6.80
N ARG A 102 12.56 -6.84 6.26
CA ARG A 102 11.66 -5.70 6.41
C ARG A 102 11.32 -5.45 7.87
N THR A 103 10.92 -6.47 8.64
CA THR A 103 10.66 -6.34 10.08
C THR A 103 11.89 -5.77 10.81
N VAL A 104 13.07 -6.33 10.54
CA VAL A 104 14.33 -5.81 11.12
C VAL A 104 14.59 -4.35 10.74
N ARG A 105 14.28 -3.94 9.51
CA ARG A 105 14.41 -2.53 9.08
C ARG A 105 13.41 -1.63 9.80
N ILE A 106 12.15 -2.06 9.94
CA ILE A 106 11.13 -1.31 10.66
C ILE A 106 11.57 -1.07 12.11
N ASP A 107 12.02 -2.11 12.81
CA ASP A 107 12.52 -2.02 14.18
C ASP A 107 13.73 -1.07 14.29
N GLN A 108 14.67 -1.16 13.33
CA GLN A 108 15.83 -0.28 13.26
C GLN A 108 15.41 1.19 13.11
N ILE A 109 14.44 1.48 12.25
CA ILE A 109 13.96 2.85 11.98
C ILE A 109 13.26 3.42 13.22
N ILE A 110 12.41 2.62 13.87
CA ILE A 110 11.74 2.99 15.13
C ILE A 110 12.76 3.25 16.24
N GLY A 111 13.79 2.41 16.35
CA GLY A 111 14.89 2.59 17.29
C GLY A 111 15.60 3.92 17.07
N ILE A 112 15.99 4.22 15.81
CA ILE A 112 16.61 5.50 15.45
C ILE A 112 15.70 6.68 15.80
N ALA A 113 14.39 6.58 15.53
CA ALA A 113 13.44 7.63 15.88
C ALA A 113 13.44 7.90 17.39
N LYS A 114 13.32 6.85 18.22
CA LYS A 114 13.28 6.95 19.68
C LYS A 114 14.59 7.46 20.27
N ASP A 115 15.72 6.90 19.85
CA ASP A 115 17.05 7.24 20.39
C ASP A 115 17.42 8.70 20.14
N ASN A 116 16.87 9.30 19.08
CA ASN A 116 17.17 10.68 18.67
C ASN A 116 16.02 11.67 18.95
N GLY A 117 14.93 11.22 19.58
CA GLY A 117 13.80 12.07 19.96
C GLY A 117 13.01 12.62 18.77
N TYR A 118 12.78 11.79 17.75
CA TYR A 118 11.81 12.07 16.69
C TYR A 118 10.46 11.45 17.05
N ASP A 119 9.43 12.28 17.10
CA ASP A 119 8.05 11.89 17.44
C ASP A 119 7.24 11.52 16.18
N TYR A 120 7.68 12.00 15.01
CA TYR A 120 7.00 11.84 13.74
C TYR A 120 7.87 11.16 12.70
N ILE A 121 7.25 10.35 11.83
CA ILE A 121 7.90 9.70 10.69
C ILE A 121 7.21 10.10 9.39
N PHE A 122 7.99 10.52 8.39
CA PHE A 122 7.51 10.82 7.04
C PHE A 122 8.17 9.91 6.01
N ALA A 123 7.37 9.17 5.23
CA ALA A 123 7.87 8.19 4.27
C ALA A 123 7.79 8.60 2.79
N GLY A 124 7.25 9.78 2.47
CA GLY A 124 7.08 10.21 1.07
C GLY A 124 6.24 9.23 0.26
N TYR A 125 6.72 8.83 -0.93
CA TYR A 125 6.11 7.81 -1.77
C TYR A 125 7.08 6.66 -2.06
N GLY A 126 6.53 5.49 -2.38
CA GLY A 126 7.29 4.25 -2.58
C GLY A 126 7.85 3.68 -1.28
N PHE A 127 8.79 2.73 -1.38
CA PHE A 127 9.33 1.98 -0.23
C PHE A 127 8.23 1.38 0.66
N MET A 128 8.08 1.91 1.86
CA MET A 128 7.11 1.46 2.88
C MET A 128 6.02 2.50 3.15
N ALA A 129 5.88 3.53 2.31
CA ALA A 129 4.89 4.60 2.53
C ALA A 129 3.43 4.10 2.52
N GLU A 130 3.18 2.97 1.83
CA GLU A 130 1.89 2.28 1.74
C GLU A 130 1.93 0.91 2.44
N ASP A 131 2.95 0.66 3.28
CA ASP A 131 3.10 -0.58 4.02
C ASP A 131 2.36 -0.48 5.36
N GLU A 132 1.26 -1.21 5.46
CA GLU A 132 0.40 -1.27 6.65
C GLU A 132 1.18 -1.69 7.90
N GLY A 133 2.04 -2.70 7.80
CA GLY A 133 2.84 -3.21 8.91
C GLY A 133 3.84 -2.18 9.44
N PHE A 134 4.45 -1.38 8.55
CA PHE A 134 5.30 -0.26 8.93
C PHE A 134 4.52 0.80 9.69
N VAL A 135 3.37 1.24 9.18
CA VAL A 135 2.55 2.27 9.85
C VAL A 135 2.03 1.77 11.19
N ARG A 136 1.56 0.51 11.27
CA ARG A 136 1.14 -0.11 12.52
C ARG A 136 2.27 -0.15 13.54
N SER A 137 3.47 -0.53 13.13
CA SER A 137 4.64 -0.59 14.02
C SER A 137 5.02 0.80 14.57
N ILE A 138 4.87 1.86 13.76
CA ILE A 138 5.05 3.25 14.21
C ILE A 138 4.03 3.61 15.29
N GLU A 139 2.75 3.31 15.05
CA GLU A 139 1.64 3.59 15.97
C GLU A 139 1.81 2.83 17.30
N GLU A 140 2.13 1.53 17.24
CA GLU A 140 2.39 0.67 18.41
C GLU A 140 3.63 1.13 19.20
N ALA A 141 4.62 1.72 18.51
CA ALA A 141 5.80 2.29 19.13
C ALA A 141 5.52 3.63 19.86
N GLY A 142 4.32 4.20 19.74
CA GLY A 142 3.96 5.50 20.30
C GLY A 142 4.43 6.68 19.46
N LEU A 143 4.87 6.43 18.22
CA LEU A 143 5.28 7.44 17.25
C LEU A 143 4.09 7.81 16.35
N ARG A 144 4.22 8.93 15.62
CA ARG A 144 3.17 9.42 14.73
C ARG A 144 3.61 9.31 13.27
N PHE A 145 2.78 8.71 12.44
CA PHE A 145 3.02 8.69 11.00
C PHE A 145 2.43 9.95 10.35
N ILE A 146 3.21 10.64 9.51
CA ILE A 146 2.73 11.75 8.68
C ILE A 146 2.07 11.12 7.44
N GLY A 147 0.84 10.66 7.63
CA GLY A 147 0.03 9.97 6.64
C GLY A 147 -1.26 9.40 7.25
N PRO A 148 -2.03 8.61 6.50
CA PRO A 148 -3.18 7.89 7.05
C PRO A 148 -2.76 6.85 8.09
N CYS A 149 -3.66 6.50 9.01
CA CYS A 149 -3.42 5.43 9.99
C CYS A 149 -3.33 4.04 9.34
N SER A 150 -2.76 3.07 10.06
CA SER A 150 -2.55 1.69 9.58
C SER A 150 -3.83 1.06 9.00
N HIS A 151 -4.97 1.22 9.69
CA HIS A 151 -6.27 0.75 9.22
C HIS A 151 -6.64 1.31 7.84
N THR A 152 -6.45 2.62 7.64
CA THR A 152 -6.75 3.26 6.35
C THR A 152 -5.76 2.84 5.27
N VAL A 153 -4.48 2.65 5.61
CA VAL A 153 -3.47 2.12 4.68
C VAL A 153 -3.84 0.70 4.24
N GLN A 154 -4.29 -0.15 5.15
CA GLN A 154 -4.79 -1.49 4.84
C GLN A 154 -5.97 -1.41 3.85
N ALA A 155 -7.00 -0.65 4.23
CA ALA A 155 -8.27 -0.58 3.51
C ALA A 155 -8.12 0.00 2.10
N ALA A 156 -7.17 0.92 1.91
CA ALA A 156 -6.90 1.55 0.62
C ALA A 156 -5.79 0.85 -0.19
N GLY A 157 -4.88 0.13 0.47
CA GLY A 157 -3.71 -0.49 -0.16
C GLY A 157 -4.05 -1.73 -0.99
N PHE A 158 -5.10 -2.45 -0.60
CA PHE A 158 -5.60 -3.60 -1.37
C PHE A 158 -6.64 -3.15 -2.40
N LYS A 159 -6.32 -3.33 -3.68
CA LYS A 159 -7.18 -2.86 -4.80
C LYS A 159 -8.58 -3.48 -4.78
N ASP A 160 -8.71 -4.71 -4.32
CA ASP A 160 -10.00 -5.37 -4.16
C ASP A 160 -10.81 -4.74 -3.03
N GLU A 161 -10.22 -4.49 -1.86
CA GLU A 161 -10.89 -3.81 -0.74
C GLU A 161 -11.29 -2.37 -1.09
N ALA A 162 -10.42 -1.64 -1.77
CA ALA A 162 -10.69 -0.29 -2.26
C ALA A 162 -11.87 -0.28 -3.25
N LYS A 163 -11.92 -1.23 -4.21
CA LYS A 163 -13.03 -1.34 -5.16
C LYS A 163 -14.34 -1.75 -4.48
N ARG A 164 -14.31 -2.71 -3.56
CA ARG A 164 -15.51 -3.10 -2.77
C ARG A 164 -16.03 -1.94 -1.93
N THR A 165 -15.14 -1.12 -1.38
CA THR A 165 -15.50 0.09 -0.64
C THR A 165 -16.13 1.14 -1.55
N ALA A 166 -15.55 1.37 -2.73
CA ALA A 166 -16.13 2.25 -3.75
C ALA A 166 -17.54 1.78 -4.17
N GLU A 167 -17.72 0.49 -4.48
CA GLU A 167 -19.01 -0.11 -4.83
C GLU A 167 -20.06 0.10 -3.72
N ARG A 168 -19.67 -0.12 -2.45
CA ARG A 168 -20.56 0.08 -1.28
C ARG A 168 -21.00 1.54 -1.11
N LEU A 169 -20.15 2.48 -1.52
CA LEU A 169 -20.41 3.91 -1.49
C LEU A 169 -21.07 4.44 -2.77
N ASP A 170 -21.53 3.54 -3.65
CA ASP A 170 -22.15 3.86 -4.93
C ASP A 170 -21.22 4.66 -5.87
N VAL A 171 -19.90 4.49 -5.71
CA VAL A 171 -18.88 5.03 -6.61
C VAL A 171 -18.67 4.04 -7.75
N SER A 172 -18.81 4.51 -8.98
CA SER A 172 -18.64 3.67 -10.17
C SER A 172 -17.23 3.12 -10.28
N VAL A 173 -17.11 1.80 -10.42
CA VAL A 173 -15.85 1.10 -10.64
C VAL A 173 -15.81 0.42 -12.01
N THR A 174 -14.61 0.09 -12.47
CA THR A 174 -14.45 -0.73 -13.69
C THR A 174 -15.08 -2.11 -13.49
N PRO A 175 -16.01 -2.53 -14.37
CA PRO A 175 -16.66 -3.84 -14.26
C PRO A 175 -15.64 -4.98 -14.24
N GLY A 176 -15.85 -5.94 -13.35
CA GLY A 176 -14.94 -7.04 -13.16
C GLY A 176 -15.24 -7.88 -11.92
N ILE A 177 -14.31 -8.77 -11.58
CA ILE A 177 -14.32 -9.63 -10.41
C ILE A 177 -13.19 -9.17 -9.48
N ASN A 178 -13.53 -8.92 -8.21
CA ASN A 178 -12.60 -8.44 -7.20
C ASN A 178 -12.20 -9.55 -6.20
N ASN A 179 -12.83 -10.74 -6.24
CA ASN A 179 -12.72 -11.79 -5.22
C ASN A 179 -12.44 -13.19 -5.82
N ALA A 180 -11.53 -13.27 -6.80
CA ALA A 180 -11.27 -14.52 -7.51
C ALA A 180 -10.86 -15.69 -6.58
N THR A 181 -10.12 -15.40 -5.51
CA THR A 181 -9.73 -16.39 -4.50
C THR A 181 -10.91 -16.90 -3.67
N ALA A 182 -11.84 -16.04 -3.27
CA ALA A 182 -13.07 -16.45 -2.60
C ALA A 182 -13.95 -17.31 -3.51
N ARG A 183 -14.09 -16.93 -4.79
CA ARG A 183 -14.83 -17.71 -5.79
C ARG A 183 -14.20 -19.08 -6.06
N LEU A 184 -12.87 -19.16 -6.11
CA LEU A 184 -12.15 -20.45 -6.14
C LEU A 184 -12.48 -21.28 -4.90
N LEU A 185 -12.43 -20.68 -3.71
CA LEU A 185 -12.69 -21.38 -2.47
C LEU A 185 -14.11 -21.94 -2.45
N LEU A 186 -15.10 -21.15 -2.87
CA LEU A 186 -16.50 -21.56 -2.97
C LEU A 186 -16.76 -22.61 -4.05
N ARG A 187 -16.00 -22.59 -5.16
CA ARG A 187 -16.03 -23.67 -6.16
C ARG A 187 -15.60 -25.01 -5.55
N LYS A 188 -14.66 -24.99 -4.60
CA LYS A 188 -14.18 -26.19 -3.88
C LYS A 188 -15.04 -26.54 -2.66
N HIS A 189 -15.63 -25.53 -2.01
CA HIS A 189 -16.36 -25.60 -0.76
C HIS A 189 -17.62 -24.73 -0.84
N SER A 190 -18.67 -25.28 -1.46
CA SER A 190 -19.83 -24.51 -1.94
C SER A 190 -20.80 -23.99 -0.87
N ASP A 191 -20.61 -24.34 0.40
CA ASP A 191 -21.53 -23.96 1.47
C ASP A 191 -20.81 -23.73 2.81
N LEU A 192 -21.54 -23.12 3.75
CA LEU A 192 -21.04 -22.78 5.09
C LEU A 192 -20.54 -24.02 5.86
N LYS A 193 -21.15 -25.20 5.66
CA LYS A 193 -20.71 -26.44 6.33
C LYS A 193 -19.36 -26.90 5.79
N ALA A 194 -19.15 -26.79 4.49
CA ALA A 194 -17.89 -27.11 3.82
C ALA A 194 -16.77 -26.14 4.26
N LEU A 195 -17.05 -24.84 4.32
CA LEU A 195 -16.11 -23.83 4.83
C LEU A 195 -15.77 -24.06 6.31
N THR A 196 -16.78 -24.35 7.15
CA THR A 196 -16.56 -24.68 8.56
C THR A 196 -15.68 -25.93 8.72
N LYS A 197 -15.90 -26.96 7.90
CA LYS A 197 -15.08 -28.18 7.91
C LYS A 197 -13.64 -27.88 7.49
N LEU A 198 -13.45 -27.00 6.50
CA LEU A 198 -12.13 -26.57 6.05
C LEU A 198 -11.38 -25.81 7.15
N ALA A 199 -12.02 -24.80 7.76
CA ALA A 199 -11.45 -24.03 8.85
C ALA A 199 -11.03 -24.95 10.02
N LYS A 200 -11.91 -25.86 10.44
CA LYS A 200 -11.59 -26.86 11.48
C LYS A 200 -10.44 -27.78 11.11
N LYS A 201 -10.35 -28.23 9.85
CA LYS A 201 -9.26 -29.09 9.37
C LYS A 201 -7.91 -28.39 9.48
N HIS A 202 -7.86 -27.08 9.27
CA HIS A 202 -6.65 -26.28 9.29
C HIS A 202 -6.42 -25.51 10.60
N GLY A 203 -7.32 -25.66 11.59
CA GLY A 203 -7.22 -24.99 12.88
C GLY A 203 -7.40 -23.47 12.80
N LEU A 204 -8.18 -22.98 11.84
CA LEU A 204 -8.42 -21.55 11.62
C LEU A 204 -9.54 -21.06 12.55
N ASP A 205 -9.29 -19.96 13.25
CA ASP A 205 -10.29 -19.26 14.05
C ASP A 205 -10.94 -18.16 13.19
N VAL A 206 -12.23 -18.29 12.89
CA VAL A 206 -12.97 -17.42 11.98
C VAL A 206 -14.33 -17.14 12.59
N ALA A 207 -14.54 -15.92 13.09
CA ALA A 207 -15.76 -15.54 13.79
C ALA A 207 -16.99 -15.57 12.87
N GLU A 208 -16.79 -15.20 11.60
CA GLU A 208 -17.80 -15.09 10.54
C GLU A 208 -18.45 -16.43 10.21
N LEU A 209 -17.83 -17.57 10.55
CA LEU A 209 -18.45 -18.89 10.37
C LEU A 209 -19.67 -19.11 11.28
N GLY A 210 -19.77 -18.36 12.38
CA GLY A 210 -20.89 -18.41 13.31
C GLY A 210 -22.04 -17.47 12.97
N ASP A 211 -21.85 -16.57 12.00
CA ASP A 211 -22.86 -15.60 11.58
C ASP A 211 -23.59 -16.10 10.32
N HIS A 212 -24.87 -16.44 10.49
CA HIS A 212 -25.70 -16.97 9.42
C HIS A 212 -26.32 -15.89 8.52
N ASP A 213 -26.16 -14.61 8.87
CA ASP A 213 -26.68 -13.48 8.10
C ASP A 213 -25.64 -12.94 7.10
N LEU A 214 -24.39 -13.43 7.16
CA LEU A 214 -23.34 -13.05 6.22
C LEU A 214 -23.45 -13.79 4.88
N GLU A 215 -23.17 -13.06 3.80
CA GLU A 215 -23.02 -13.64 2.46
C GLU A 215 -21.86 -14.63 2.41
N LEU A 216 -22.02 -15.73 1.65
CA LEU A 216 -21.01 -16.78 1.57
C LEU A 216 -19.65 -16.29 1.06
N ASP A 217 -19.64 -15.31 0.15
CA ASP A 217 -18.41 -14.68 -0.34
C ASP A 217 -17.63 -14.02 0.81
N THR A 218 -18.33 -13.32 1.72
CA THR A 218 -17.73 -12.67 2.89
C THR A 218 -17.15 -13.70 3.85
N VAL A 219 -17.87 -14.80 4.10
CA VAL A 219 -17.36 -15.88 4.96
C VAL A 219 -16.14 -16.56 4.31
N ALA A 220 -16.15 -16.76 2.99
CA ALA A 220 -15.01 -17.32 2.27
C ALA A 220 -13.78 -16.41 2.34
N ASP A 221 -13.94 -15.08 2.18
CA ASP A 221 -12.86 -14.11 2.36
C ASP A 221 -12.30 -14.15 3.80
N ALA A 222 -13.15 -14.27 4.82
CA ALA A 222 -12.71 -14.37 6.21
C ALA A 222 -11.88 -15.65 6.48
N VAL A 223 -12.32 -16.79 5.92
CA VAL A 223 -11.56 -18.05 5.98
C VAL A 223 -10.21 -17.93 5.28
N LEU A 224 -10.16 -17.24 4.13
CA LEU A 224 -8.91 -16.95 3.43
C LEU A 224 -7.99 -16.06 4.27
N GLY A 225 -8.51 -14.96 4.84
CA GLY A 225 -7.77 -14.07 5.74
C GLY A 225 -7.12 -14.83 6.89
N ALA A 226 -7.89 -15.62 7.63
CA ALA A 226 -7.37 -16.43 8.72
C ALA A 226 -6.32 -17.46 8.25
N SER A 227 -6.45 -17.99 7.03
CA SER A 227 -5.43 -18.89 6.47
C SER A 227 -4.13 -18.17 6.15
N TYR A 228 -4.20 -16.91 5.68
CA TYR A 228 -3.03 -16.08 5.41
C TYR A 228 -2.28 -15.75 6.70
N ASP A 229 -3.02 -15.36 7.75
CA ASP A 229 -2.46 -15.09 9.08
C ASP A 229 -1.81 -16.33 9.70
N ALA A 230 -2.37 -17.51 9.45
CA ALA A 230 -1.82 -18.79 9.88
C ALA A 230 -0.66 -19.30 9.00
N GLY A 231 -0.32 -18.61 7.90
CA GLY A 231 0.71 -19.06 6.97
C GLY A 231 0.34 -20.34 6.23
N ILE A 232 -0.93 -20.51 5.85
CA ILE A 232 -1.49 -21.71 5.21
C ILE A 232 -2.06 -21.35 3.84
N ASP A 233 -1.67 -22.09 2.81
CA ASP A 233 -2.33 -22.03 1.50
C ASP A 233 -3.51 -23.02 1.44
N LEU A 234 -4.72 -22.51 1.20
CA LEU A 234 -5.93 -23.33 1.00
C LEU A 234 -6.15 -23.77 -0.47
N TYR A 235 -5.33 -23.24 -1.38
CA TYR A 235 -5.36 -23.53 -2.81
C TYR A 235 -3.96 -23.39 -3.41
N THR A 236 -3.73 -24.02 -4.57
CA THR A 236 -2.48 -23.87 -5.30
C THR A 236 -2.53 -22.70 -6.29
N VAL A 237 -1.37 -22.20 -6.72
CA VAL A 237 -1.28 -21.18 -7.78
C VAL A 237 -1.92 -21.67 -9.09
N ASP A 238 -1.82 -22.97 -9.38
CA ASP A 238 -2.43 -23.57 -10.57
C ASP A 238 -3.96 -23.55 -10.48
N GLU A 239 -4.53 -23.88 -9.32
CA GLU A 239 -5.99 -23.79 -9.09
C GLU A 239 -6.50 -22.35 -9.22
N LEU A 240 -5.73 -21.37 -8.73
CA LEU A 240 -6.03 -19.95 -8.93
C LEU A 240 -5.96 -19.55 -10.40
N ALA A 241 -4.92 -19.97 -11.12
CA ALA A 241 -4.75 -19.69 -12.53
C ALA A 241 -5.94 -20.24 -13.36
N GLU A 242 -6.42 -21.44 -13.04
CA GLU A 242 -7.63 -22.02 -13.61
C GLU A 242 -8.89 -21.22 -13.25
N GLN A 243 -9.04 -20.77 -12.01
CA GLN A 243 -10.18 -19.92 -11.65
C GLN A 243 -10.17 -18.61 -12.43
N ILE A 244 -9.03 -17.93 -12.53
CA ILE A 244 -8.89 -16.68 -13.29
C ILE A 244 -9.23 -16.92 -14.77
N GLN A 245 -8.84 -18.04 -15.35
CA GLN A 245 -9.24 -18.41 -16.72
C GLN A 245 -10.76 -18.49 -16.88
N ILE A 246 -11.47 -19.09 -15.90
CA ILE A 246 -12.95 -19.15 -15.91
C ILE A 246 -13.55 -17.75 -15.82
N GLU A 247 -13.04 -16.90 -14.93
CA GLU A 247 -13.56 -15.53 -14.78
C GLU A 247 -13.31 -14.68 -16.03
N VAL A 248 -12.13 -14.81 -16.65
CA VAL A 248 -11.82 -14.15 -17.93
C VAL A 248 -12.79 -14.60 -19.02
N ALA A 249 -13.05 -15.91 -19.14
CA ALA A 249 -14.01 -16.43 -20.11
C ALA A 249 -15.42 -15.87 -19.88
N SER A 250 -15.89 -15.83 -18.63
CA SER A 250 -17.20 -15.30 -18.27
C SER A 250 -17.35 -13.82 -18.60
N ILE A 251 -16.33 -13.00 -18.34
CA ILE A 251 -16.39 -11.56 -18.67
C ILE A 251 -16.35 -11.37 -20.19
N LEU A 252 -15.52 -12.12 -20.92
CA LEU A 252 -15.45 -12.02 -22.39
C LEU A 252 -16.76 -12.44 -23.07
N GLU A 253 -17.50 -13.41 -22.51
CA GLU A 253 -18.84 -13.79 -22.98
C GLU A 253 -19.85 -12.64 -22.81
N LYS A 254 -19.77 -11.92 -21.67
CA LYS A 254 -20.66 -10.79 -21.39
C LYS A 254 -20.29 -9.51 -22.15
N TYR A 255 -19.00 -9.32 -22.44
CA TYR A 255 -18.44 -8.12 -23.07
C TYR A 255 -17.62 -8.50 -24.30
N GLU A 256 -18.31 -8.92 -25.36
CA GLU A 256 -17.68 -9.37 -26.61
C GLU A 256 -16.77 -8.28 -27.22
N GLY A 257 -15.60 -8.68 -27.70
CA GLY A 257 -14.61 -7.77 -28.30
C GLY A 257 -13.82 -6.92 -27.30
N SER A 258 -14.06 -7.07 -25.99
CA SER A 258 -13.26 -6.43 -24.95
C SER A 258 -11.94 -7.14 -24.69
N ARG A 259 -11.00 -6.44 -24.04
CA ARG A 259 -9.79 -7.03 -23.46
C ARG A 259 -9.91 -7.02 -21.95
N ILE A 260 -9.24 -7.95 -21.28
CA ILE A 260 -9.30 -8.09 -19.83
C ILE A 260 -7.96 -7.69 -19.23
N ARG A 261 -7.98 -6.89 -18.17
CA ARG A 261 -6.83 -6.55 -17.36
C ARG A 261 -6.85 -7.37 -16.08
N LEU A 262 -5.76 -8.09 -15.85
CA LEU A 262 -5.47 -8.78 -14.61
C LEU A 262 -4.62 -7.86 -13.74
N LYS A 263 -4.96 -7.72 -12.45
CA LYS A 263 -4.19 -6.94 -11.48
C LYS A 263 -4.04 -7.69 -10.18
N ALA A 264 -2.81 -7.85 -9.68
CA ALA A 264 -2.62 -8.24 -8.27
C ALA A 264 -3.24 -7.18 -7.35
N ILE A 265 -3.79 -7.65 -6.22
CA ILE A 265 -4.35 -6.76 -5.18
C ILE A 265 -3.30 -5.80 -4.62
N GLY A 266 -2.05 -6.25 -4.52
CA GLY A 266 -0.90 -5.45 -4.14
C GLY A 266 -0.09 -4.94 -5.36
N GLY A 267 0.85 -4.04 -5.10
CA GLY A 267 1.75 -3.48 -6.10
C GLY A 267 1.28 -2.14 -6.67
N GLY A 268 2.17 -1.15 -6.61
CA GLY A 268 1.99 0.22 -7.12
C GLY A 268 2.88 0.52 -8.34
N GLY A 269 2.67 1.70 -8.95
CA GLY A 269 3.48 2.18 -10.07
C GLY A 269 3.37 1.33 -11.35
N GLY A 270 2.26 0.63 -11.52
CA GLY A 270 1.98 -0.19 -12.70
C GLY A 270 2.54 -1.62 -12.68
N LYS A 271 3.17 -2.05 -11.57
CA LYS A 271 3.63 -3.43 -11.38
C LYS A 271 2.48 -4.40 -11.14
N GLY A 272 2.67 -5.67 -11.51
CA GLY A 272 1.73 -6.74 -11.20
C GLY A 272 0.40 -6.68 -11.96
N GLN A 273 0.43 -6.19 -13.21
CA GLN A 273 -0.73 -6.20 -14.09
C GLN A 273 -0.40 -6.77 -15.48
N ARG A 274 -1.36 -7.45 -16.11
CA ARG A 274 -1.25 -7.96 -17.50
C ARG A 274 -2.56 -7.74 -18.23
N ILE A 275 -2.50 -7.63 -19.55
CA ILE A 275 -3.68 -7.57 -20.41
C ILE A 275 -3.75 -8.89 -21.18
N VAL A 276 -4.93 -9.50 -21.19
CA VAL A 276 -5.24 -10.73 -21.93
C VAL A 276 -6.41 -10.50 -22.86
N ASN A 277 -6.38 -11.17 -24.01
CA ASN A 277 -7.41 -11.09 -25.04
C ASN A 277 -8.29 -12.35 -25.08
N SER A 278 -7.85 -13.42 -24.43
CA SER A 278 -8.56 -14.70 -24.39
C SER A 278 -8.29 -15.41 -23.07
N ALA A 279 -9.19 -16.32 -22.70
CA ALA A 279 -9.12 -17.04 -21.43
C ALA A 279 -7.86 -17.91 -21.29
N ASP A 280 -7.40 -18.54 -22.38
CA ASP A 280 -6.21 -19.39 -22.40
C ASP A 280 -4.90 -18.63 -22.12
N GLN A 281 -4.88 -17.31 -22.30
CA GLN A 281 -3.72 -16.48 -21.98
C GLN A 281 -3.59 -16.21 -20.47
N ALA A 282 -4.67 -16.37 -19.70
CA ALA A 282 -4.69 -15.95 -18.30
C ALA A 282 -3.76 -16.77 -17.38
N PRO A 283 -3.71 -18.12 -17.45
CA PRO A 283 -2.91 -18.92 -16.53
C PRO A 283 -1.40 -18.59 -16.47
N PRO A 284 -0.66 -18.43 -17.59
CA PRO A 284 0.74 -18.02 -17.51
C PRO A 284 0.91 -16.59 -16.96
N MET A 285 -0.02 -15.68 -17.28
CA MET A 285 0.03 -14.29 -16.81
C MET A 285 -0.17 -14.19 -15.29
N VAL A 286 -1.00 -15.04 -14.69
CA VAL A 286 -1.16 -15.12 -13.23
C VAL A 286 0.18 -15.40 -12.54
N ARG A 287 0.95 -16.37 -13.05
CA ARG A 287 2.26 -16.73 -12.45
C ARG A 287 3.27 -15.59 -12.58
N GLU A 288 3.30 -14.92 -13.73
CA GLU A 288 4.15 -13.74 -13.91
C GLU A 288 3.78 -12.61 -12.95
N ILE A 289 2.49 -12.30 -12.82
CA ILE A 289 1.99 -11.26 -11.93
C ILE A 289 2.42 -11.53 -10.50
N LEU A 290 2.14 -12.73 -9.97
CA LEU A 290 2.46 -13.11 -8.59
C LEU A 290 3.98 -13.13 -8.35
N GLY A 291 4.76 -13.58 -9.32
CA GLY A 291 6.23 -13.52 -9.27
C GLY A 291 6.76 -12.09 -9.22
N GLU A 292 6.18 -11.18 -10.02
CA GLU A 292 6.57 -9.77 -10.07
C GLU A 292 6.28 -9.03 -8.76
N VAL A 293 5.12 -9.30 -8.14
CA VAL A 293 4.75 -8.71 -6.83
C VAL A 293 5.27 -9.51 -5.63
N LYS A 294 6.00 -10.60 -5.87
CA LYS A 294 6.61 -11.48 -4.85
C LYS A 294 5.60 -12.08 -3.87
N THR A 295 4.44 -12.52 -4.34
CA THR A 295 3.38 -13.14 -3.52
C THR A 295 3.26 -14.66 -3.74
N LEU A 296 4.35 -15.31 -4.15
CA LEU A 296 4.40 -16.76 -4.34
C LEU A 296 4.71 -17.54 -3.05
N GLY A 297 4.93 -16.86 -1.92
CA GLY A 297 5.18 -17.48 -0.63
C GLY A 297 3.93 -18.10 -0.01
N VAL A 298 4.13 -19.02 0.93
CA VAL A 298 3.03 -19.69 1.65
C VAL A 298 2.31 -18.67 2.54
N GLY A 299 0.97 -18.67 2.50
CA GLY A 299 0.15 -17.73 3.25
C GLY A 299 0.09 -16.32 2.67
N ASP A 300 0.79 -16.04 1.55
CA ASP A 300 0.60 -14.79 0.83
C ASP A 300 -0.81 -14.71 0.25
N ASN A 301 -1.45 -13.54 0.39
CA ASN A 301 -2.68 -13.25 -0.32
C ASN A 301 -2.37 -13.09 -1.82
N LYS A 302 -2.82 -14.08 -2.60
CA LYS A 302 -2.57 -14.20 -4.05
C LYS A 302 -3.73 -13.68 -4.90
N ASN A 303 -4.69 -12.95 -4.33
CA ASN A 303 -5.86 -12.51 -5.07
C ASN A 303 -5.50 -11.63 -6.27
N ILE A 304 -6.24 -11.81 -7.36
CA ILE A 304 -6.08 -11.09 -8.62
C ILE A 304 -7.45 -10.60 -9.06
N LEU A 305 -7.53 -9.29 -9.32
CA LEU A 305 -8.69 -8.68 -9.94
C LEU A 305 -8.71 -9.01 -11.43
N VAL A 306 -9.90 -9.29 -11.95
CA VAL A 306 -10.16 -9.54 -13.36
C VAL A 306 -11.14 -8.48 -13.85
N GLU A 307 -10.69 -7.49 -14.62
CA GLU A 307 -11.52 -6.34 -14.98
C GLU A 307 -11.45 -5.98 -16.46
N LEU A 308 -12.46 -5.27 -16.96
CA LEU A 308 -12.42 -4.75 -18.32
C LEU A 308 -11.24 -3.79 -18.51
N ASN A 309 -10.47 -3.99 -19.58
CA ASN A 309 -9.43 -3.06 -19.98
C ASN A 309 -10.05 -1.93 -20.81
N ILE A 310 -10.19 -0.74 -20.21
CA ILE A 310 -10.67 0.44 -20.93
C ILE A 310 -9.49 1.10 -21.66
N GLU A 311 -9.52 1.10 -23.00
CA GLU A 311 -8.38 1.50 -23.83
C GLU A 311 -8.17 3.01 -23.90
N THR A 312 -9.25 3.74 -24.13
CA THR A 312 -9.22 5.18 -24.39
C THR A 312 -9.83 5.90 -23.22
N THR A 313 -9.01 6.24 -22.24
CA THR A 313 -9.44 6.97 -21.04
C THR A 313 -8.59 8.21 -20.83
N ARG A 314 -9.17 9.19 -20.15
CA ARG A 314 -8.39 10.19 -19.43
C ARG A 314 -8.24 9.69 -18.01
N HIS A 315 -7.02 9.69 -17.51
CA HIS A 315 -6.71 9.40 -16.13
C HIS A 315 -6.82 10.69 -15.33
N ASN A 316 -7.75 10.76 -14.38
CA ASN A 316 -7.94 11.90 -13.46
C ASN A 316 -7.85 11.38 -12.02
N GLU A 317 -6.99 11.98 -11.22
CA GLU A 317 -6.81 11.74 -9.78
C GLU A 317 -7.02 13.04 -9.00
#